data_AF-A0A1G1C730-F1
#
_entry.id   AF-A0A1G1C730-F1
#
_cell.length_a   1.000
_cell.length_b   1.000
_cell.length_c   1.000
_cell.angle_alpha   90.00
_cell.angle_beta   90.00
_cell.angle_gamma   90.00
#
_symmetry.space_group_name_H-M   'P 1'
#
loop_
_entity.id
_entity.type
_entity.pdbx_description
1 polymer ?
#
loop_
_entity_poly.entity_id
_entity_poly.type
_entity_poly.pdbx_seq_one_letter_code
_entity_poly.pdbx_strand_id
1 'polypeptide(L)'
;MRKPKDNQQADGKDKGKVEELKNQLVRTLADYDNLRKRTESEREAWFKFAAERIVIRLLPILDSIESAQNHLKDQGLEIALSEFKKVLNEEGLVEISPKQGDEFDPEVHEAIELVEAPGPVSDSESLETRREGLLRTERFSEPEVRPGGGEKGKIEELVLTGWKFEDLSALPAQAGRAGGKVVRPAKVKVTKLS
;
A
#
# COMPACT_ATOMS: atom_id res chain seq x y z
N MET A 1 32.37 -8.95 79.61
CA MET A 1 31.79 -9.40 78.33
C MET A 1 30.83 -8.33 77.76
N ARG A 2 31.21 -7.59 76.71
CA ARG A 2 30.28 -6.73 75.93
C ARG A 2 29.84 -7.53 74.69
N LYS A 3 28.52 -7.71 74.50
CA LYS A 3 27.98 -8.46 73.35
C LYS A 3 28.11 -7.64 72.05
N PRO A 4 28.31 -8.31 70.88
CA PRO A 4 28.43 -7.65 69.58
C PRO A 4 27.03 -7.25 69.08
N LYS A 5 26.66 -5.97 69.19
CA LYS A 5 25.42 -5.43 68.60
C LYS A 5 25.62 -4.85 67.19
N ASP A 6 26.86 -4.52 66.82
CA ASP A 6 27.16 -3.85 65.54
C ASP A 6 27.15 -4.78 64.32
N ASN A 7 27.27 -6.11 64.50
CA ASN A 7 27.36 -7.04 63.38
C ASN A 7 26.02 -7.32 62.69
N GLN A 8 24.90 -7.23 63.42
CA GLN A 8 23.57 -7.56 62.88
C GLN A 8 22.96 -6.42 62.03
N GLN A 9 23.35 -5.17 62.31
CA GLN A 9 22.89 -4.00 61.55
C GLN A 9 23.64 -3.82 60.21
N ALA A 10 24.92 -4.19 60.16
CA ALA A 10 25.70 -4.21 58.92
C ALA A 10 25.16 -5.25 57.93
N ASP A 11 24.92 -6.49 58.41
CA ASP A 11 24.39 -7.59 57.59
C ASP A 11 23.01 -7.28 56.97
N GLY A 12 22.14 -6.57 57.70
CA GLY A 12 20.81 -6.18 57.19
C GLY A 12 20.86 -5.09 56.12
N LYS A 13 21.80 -4.15 56.24
CA LYS A 13 22.00 -3.05 55.29
C LYS A 13 22.60 -3.55 53.96
N ASP A 14 23.52 -4.50 54.04
CA ASP A 14 24.11 -5.13 52.86
C ASP A 14 23.10 -6.03 52.13
N LYS A 15 22.25 -6.78 52.86
CA LYS A 15 21.15 -7.55 52.27
C LYS A 15 20.12 -6.68 51.55
N GLY A 16 19.70 -5.56 52.15
CA GLY A 16 18.78 -4.61 51.51
C GLY A 16 19.35 -4.00 50.24
N LYS A 17 20.64 -3.66 50.24
CA LYS A 17 21.34 -3.13 49.06
C LYS A 17 21.48 -4.18 47.96
N VAL A 18 21.71 -5.44 48.32
CA VAL A 18 21.71 -6.57 47.37
C VAL A 18 20.33 -6.78 46.76
N GLU A 19 19.24 -6.71 47.54
CA GLU A 19 17.89 -6.83 46.98
C GLU A 19 17.51 -5.65 46.08
N GLU A 20 17.87 -4.43 46.46
CA GLU A 20 17.64 -3.26 45.62
C GLU A 20 18.39 -3.35 44.28
N LEU A 21 19.65 -3.76 44.31
CA LEU A 21 20.43 -4.01 43.09
C LEU A 21 19.85 -5.15 42.25
N LYS A 22 19.34 -6.22 42.87
CA LYS A 22 18.65 -7.31 42.15
C LYS A 22 17.37 -6.81 41.47
N ASN A 23 16.56 -6.01 42.17
CA ASN A 23 15.33 -5.45 41.60
C ASN A 23 15.62 -4.48 40.45
N GLN A 24 16.66 -3.65 40.60
CA GLN A 24 17.14 -2.79 39.52
C GLN A 24 17.63 -3.61 38.33
N LEU A 25 18.39 -4.69 38.56
CA LEU A 25 18.86 -5.58 37.51
C LEU A 25 17.71 -6.27 36.76
N VAL A 26 16.70 -6.76 37.48
CA VAL A 26 15.52 -7.39 36.86
C VAL A 26 14.77 -6.37 36.00
N ARG A 27 14.62 -5.13 36.48
CA ARG A 27 13.98 -4.07 35.71
C ARG A 27 14.78 -3.68 34.47
N THR A 28 16.10 -3.50 34.58
CA THR A 28 16.94 -3.14 33.43
C THR A 28 16.99 -4.25 32.39
N LEU A 29 16.97 -5.52 32.81
CA LEU A 29 16.83 -6.65 31.89
C LEU A 29 15.50 -6.63 31.14
N ALA A 30 14.39 -6.31 31.83
CA ALA A 30 13.09 -6.18 31.19
C ALA A 30 13.04 -4.99 30.21
N ASP A 31 13.60 -3.84 30.59
CA ASP A 31 13.70 -2.67 29.72
C ASP A 31 14.56 -2.97 28.47
N TYR A 32 15.64 -3.73 28.64
CA TYR A 32 16.48 -4.17 27.53
C TYR A 32 15.76 -5.15 26.58
N ASP A 33 15.02 -6.13 27.10
CA ASP A 33 14.24 -7.05 26.27
C ASP A 33 13.15 -6.31 25.46
N ASN A 34 12.47 -5.34 26.10
CA ASN A 34 11.51 -4.47 25.42
C ASN A 34 12.17 -3.62 24.33
N LEU A 35 13.33 -3.01 24.61
CA LEU A 35 14.08 -2.24 23.63
C LEU A 35 14.54 -3.10 22.45
N ARG A 36 15.03 -4.32 22.72
CA ARG A 36 15.46 -5.25 21.68
C ARG A 36 14.30 -5.60 20.74
N LYS A 37 13.16 -6.02 21.30
CA LYS A 37 11.95 -6.33 20.52
C LYS A 37 11.49 -5.15 19.68
N ARG A 38 11.45 -3.95 20.29
CA ARG A 38 11.08 -2.72 19.59
C ARG A 38 12.04 -2.40 18.44
N THR A 39 13.35 -2.51 18.67
CA THR A 39 14.37 -2.22 17.66
C THR A 39 14.26 -3.20 16.49
N GLU A 40 13.96 -4.47 16.75
CA GLU A 40 13.77 -5.49 15.73
C GLU A 40 12.53 -5.18 14.87
N SER A 41 11.39 -4.85 15.50
CA SER A 41 10.19 -4.44 14.78
C SER A 41 10.38 -3.15 13.97
N GLU A 42 11.08 -2.15 14.52
CA GLU A 42 11.41 -0.92 13.78
C GLU A 42 12.30 -1.23 12.57
N ARG A 43 13.29 -2.11 12.71
CA ARG A 43 14.16 -2.52 11.62
C ARG A 43 13.39 -3.23 10.50
N GLU A 44 12.50 -4.16 10.84
CA GLU A 44 11.64 -4.84 9.87
C GLU A 44 10.74 -3.84 9.12
N ALA A 45 10.18 -2.88 9.84
CA ALA A 45 9.38 -1.81 9.25
C ALA A 45 10.18 -0.96 8.25
N TRP A 46 11.42 -0.59 8.60
CA TRP A 46 12.31 0.16 7.73
C TRP A 46 12.64 -0.60 6.44
N PHE A 47 12.86 -1.92 6.52
CA PHE A 47 13.08 -2.75 5.33
C PHE A 47 11.86 -2.76 4.41
N LYS A 48 10.66 -2.94 4.97
CA LYS A 48 9.41 -2.92 4.18
C LYS A 48 9.17 -1.58 3.51
N PHE A 49 9.40 -0.49 4.24
CA PHE A 49 9.28 0.86 3.68
C PHE A 49 10.28 1.12 2.55
N ALA A 50 11.52 0.65 2.70
CA ALA A 50 12.53 0.79 1.66
C ALA A 50 12.16 -0.02 0.40
N ALA A 51 11.69 -1.26 0.57
CA ALA A 51 11.22 -2.11 -0.51
C ALA A 51 10.04 -1.48 -1.26
N GLU A 52 9.02 -1.01 -0.52
CA GLU A 52 7.87 -0.30 -1.09
C GLU A 52 8.30 0.87 -1.97
N ARG A 53 9.23 1.70 -1.47
CA ARG A 53 9.70 2.87 -2.20
C ARG A 53 10.40 2.52 -3.51
N ILE A 54 11.10 1.39 -3.56
CA ILE A 54 11.75 0.91 -4.78
C ILE A 54 10.69 0.40 -5.76
N VAL A 55 9.76 -0.43 -5.30
CA VAL A 55 8.67 -0.99 -6.11
C VAL A 55 7.86 0.11 -6.79
N ILE A 56 7.47 1.15 -6.05
CA ILE A 56 6.74 2.33 -6.61
C ILE A 56 7.50 2.94 -7.80
N ARG A 57 8.83 3.03 -7.72
CA ARG A 57 9.66 3.61 -8.78
C ARG A 57 9.85 2.69 -9.97
N LEU A 58 9.65 1.38 -9.79
CA LEU A 58 9.73 0.39 -10.86
C LEU A 58 8.42 0.28 -11.65
N LEU A 59 7.26 0.63 -11.08
CA LEU A 59 5.96 0.53 -11.76
C LEU A 59 5.92 1.25 -13.13
N PRO A 60 6.44 2.49 -13.30
CA PRO A 60 6.45 3.14 -14.62
C PRO A 60 7.30 2.40 -15.67
N ILE A 61 8.33 1.68 -15.22
CA ILE A 61 9.17 0.86 -16.09
C ILE A 61 8.37 -0.39 -16.50
N LEU A 62 7.67 -1.03 -15.56
CA LEU A 62 6.77 -2.13 -15.86
C LEU A 62 5.72 -1.70 -16.91
N ASP A 63 5.07 -0.55 -16.73
CA ASP A 63 4.09 -0.03 -17.69
C ASP A 63 4.69 0.15 -19.09
N SER A 64 5.94 0.62 -19.16
CA SER A 64 6.65 0.79 -20.44
C SER A 64 6.93 -0.54 -21.12
N ILE A 65 7.28 -1.57 -20.34
CA ILE A 65 7.52 -2.93 -20.84
C ILE A 65 6.20 -3.57 -21.29
N GLU A 66 5.11 -3.44 -20.52
CA GLU A 66 3.78 -3.91 -20.90
C GLU A 66 3.30 -3.23 -22.19
N SER A 67 3.51 -1.92 -22.31
CA SER A 67 3.21 -1.18 -23.53
C SER A 67 4.02 -1.70 -24.72
N ALA A 68 5.33 -1.92 -24.54
CA ALA A 68 6.17 -2.51 -25.59
C ALA A 68 5.66 -3.91 -25.99
N GLN A 69 5.27 -4.73 -25.02
CA GLN A 69 4.71 -6.06 -25.26
C GLN A 69 3.40 -6.00 -26.06
N ASN A 70 2.52 -5.04 -25.78
CA ASN A 70 1.28 -4.87 -26.54
C ASN A 70 1.52 -4.58 -28.03
N HIS A 71 2.64 -3.93 -28.37
CA HIS A 71 3.02 -3.63 -29.75
C HIS A 71 3.78 -4.79 -30.41
N LEU A 72 4.75 -5.38 -29.70
CA LEU A 72 5.63 -6.42 -30.24
C LEU A 72 4.99 -7.81 -30.26
N LYS A 73 4.13 -8.11 -29.26
CA LYS A 73 3.53 -9.43 -29.03
C LYS A 73 4.58 -10.55 -29.00
N ASP A 74 5.69 -10.29 -28.31
CA ASP A 74 6.81 -11.21 -28.19
C ASP A 74 6.58 -12.22 -27.06
N GLN A 75 6.76 -13.52 -27.32
CA GLN A 75 6.50 -14.56 -26.33
C GLN A 75 7.54 -14.58 -25.19
N GLY A 76 8.79 -14.24 -25.48
CA GLY A 76 9.84 -14.18 -24.47
C GLY A 76 9.62 -13.04 -23.49
N LEU A 77 9.19 -11.89 -24.00
CA LEU A 77 8.84 -10.73 -23.20
C LEU A 77 7.58 -10.97 -22.35
N GLU A 78 6.59 -11.70 -22.88
CA GLU A 78 5.41 -12.13 -22.12
C GLU A 78 5.78 -13.01 -20.92
N ILE A 79 6.68 -13.98 -21.11
CA ILE A 79 7.17 -14.84 -20.02
C ILE A 79 7.86 -14.00 -18.96
N ALA A 80 8.78 -13.11 -19.36
CA ALA A 80 9.50 -12.25 -18.42
C ALA A 80 8.55 -11.33 -17.62
N LEU A 81 7.52 -10.77 -18.26
CA LEU A 81 6.48 -9.98 -17.59
C LEU A 81 5.70 -10.83 -16.58
N SER A 82 5.33 -12.05 -16.94
CA SER A 82 4.60 -12.95 -16.03
C SER A 82 5.43 -13.31 -14.79
N GLU A 83 6.72 -13.58 -14.96
CA GLU A 83 7.65 -13.86 -13.87
C GLU A 83 7.83 -12.63 -12.98
N PHE A 84 7.98 -11.45 -13.58
CA PHE A 84 8.08 -10.19 -12.84
C PHE A 84 6.84 -9.93 -11.99
N LYS A 85 5.64 -10.08 -12.55
CA LYS A 85 4.37 -9.93 -11.82
C LYS A 85 4.24 -10.96 -10.70
N LYS A 86 4.72 -12.18 -10.91
CA LYS A 86 4.73 -13.22 -9.89
C LYS A 86 5.61 -12.83 -8.70
N VAL A 87 6.81 -12.30 -8.94
CA VAL A 87 7.69 -11.80 -7.87
C VAL A 87 7.03 -10.65 -7.11
N LEU A 88 6.36 -9.72 -7.80
CA LEU A 88 5.60 -8.65 -7.12
C LEU A 88 4.51 -9.21 -6.20
N ASN A 89 3.79 -10.24 -6.64
CA ASN A 89 2.76 -10.91 -5.85
C ASN A 89 3.35 -11.61 -4.61
N GLU A 90 4.49 -12.31 -4.76
CA GLU A 90 5.22 -12.94 -3.65
C GLU A 90 5.69 -11.92 -2.60
N GLU A 91 6.02 -10.70 -3.02
CA GLU A 91 6.34 -9.56 -2.15
C GLU A 91 5.09 -8.85 -1.58
N GLY A 92 3.89 -9.41 -1.79
CA GLY A 92 2.61 -8.93 -1.26
C GLY A 92 1.95 -7.80 -2.06
N LEU A 93 2.45 -7.50 -3.26
CA LEU A 93 1.86 -6.50 -4.15
C LEU A 93 0.92 -7.16 -5.16
N VAL A 94 -0.36 -6.79 -5.09
CA VAL A 94 -1.43 -7.34 -5.91
C VAL A 94 -1.85 -6.33 -6.97
N GLU A 95 -2.01 -6.82 -8.19
CA GLU A 95 -2.51 -6.05 -9.34
C GLU A 95 -4.00 -5.74 -9.19
N ILE A 96 -4.39 -4.50 -9.43
CA ILE A 96 -5.77 -4.03 -9.54
C ILE A 96 -6.08 -3.90 -11.03
N SER A 97 -6.75 -4.90 -11.58
CA SER A 97 -7.10 -4.99 -13.00
C SER A 97 -8.60 -5.25 -13.17
N PRO A 98 -9.45 -4.23 -12.93
CA PRO A 98 -10.89 -4.36 -13.08
C PRO A 98 -11.25 -4.62 -14.54
N LYS A 99 -12.33 -5.36 -14.74
CA LYS A 99 -12.86 -5.69 -16.06
C LYS A 99 -13.96 -4.70 -16.44
N GLN A 100 -14.23 -4.64 -17.74
CA GLN A 100 -15.40 -3.95 -18.25
C GLN A 100 -16.67 -4.53 -17.58
N GLY A 101 -17.50 -3.65 -17.03
CA GLY A 101 -18.73 -3.97 -16.31
C GLY A 101 -18.59 -4.04 -14.79
N ASP A 102 -17.38 -4.06 -14.25
CA ASP A 102 -17.13 -4.05 -12.81
C ASP A 102 -17.59 -2.73 -12.17
N GLU A 103 -17.94 -2.77 -10.88
CA GLU A 103 -18.31 -1.57 -10.12
C GLU A 103 -17.10 -0.65 -9.93
N PHE A 104 -17.30 0.66 -10.14
CA PHE A 104 -16.30 1.64 -9.77
C PHE A 104 -16.22 1.76 -8.24
N ASP A 105 -15.01 1.58 -7.71
CA ASP A 105 -14.66 1.76 -6.31
C ASP A 105 -13.65 2.91 -6.18
N PRO A 106 -14.04 4.07 -5.61
CA PRO A 106 -13.16 5.21 -5.41
C PRO A 106 -11.94 4.93 -4.53
N GLU A 107 -11.94 3.86 -3.73
CA GLU A 107 -10.79 3.52 -2.88
C GLU A 107 -9.63 2.94 -3.70
N VAL A 108 -9.92 2.26 -4.80
CA VAL A 108 -8.92 1.52 -5.61
C VAL A 108 -8.85 1.97 -7.07
N HIS A 109 -9.81 2.77 -7.54
CA HIS A 109 -9.91 3.23 -8.92
C HIS A 109 -9.85 4.76 -9.04
N GLU A 110 -9.17 5.25 -10.07
CA GLU A 110 -9.11 6.66 -10.48
C GLU A 110 -9.83 6.79 -11.84
N ALA A 111 -10.96 7.50 -11.85
CA ALA A 111 -11.70 7.75 -13.09
C ALA A 111 -10.98 8.84 -13.90
N ILE A 112 -10.55 8.51 -15.12
CA ILE A 112 -9.87 9.48 -16.02
C ILE A 112 -10.79 10.07 -17.08
N GLU A 113 -11.92 9.40 -17.36
CA GLU A 113 -12.90 9.83 -18.35
C GLU A 113 -14.29 9.32 -17.94
N LEU A 114 -15.30 10.17 -18.11
CA LEU A 114 -16.71 9.83 -17.96
C LEU A 114 -17.30 9.68 -19.35
N VAL A 115 -17.72 8.47 -19.69
CA VAL A 115 -18.39 8.19 -20.95
C VAL A 115 -19.89 8.26 -20.71
N GLU A 116 -20.60 9.04 -21.53
CA GLU A 116 -22.06 9.01 -21.53
C GLU A 116 -22.51 7.66 -22.09
N ALA A 117 -23.41 6.97 -21.37
CA ALA A 117 -23.99 5.74 -21.90
C ALA A 117 -24.57 6.04 -23.28
N PRO A 118 -24.38 5.16 -24.29
CA PRO A 118 -24.92 5.38 -25.61
C PRO A 118 -26.46 5.41 -25.50
N GLY A 119 -27.00 6.62 -25.42
CA GLY A 119 -28.39 6.89 -25.74
C GLY A 119 -28.61 6.55 -27.22
N PRO A 120 -29.88 6.43 -27.67
CA PRO A 120 -30.16 6.20 -29.08
C PRO A 120 -29.49 7.30 -29.91
N VAL A 121 -28.46 6.91 -30.66
CA VAL A 121 -27.68 7.77 -31.55
C VAL A 121 -28.63 8.44 -32.55
N SER A 122 -28.75 9.76 -32.49
CA SER A 122 -29.14 10.54 -33.65
C SER A 122 -27.89 10.80 -34.48
N ASP A 123 -27.93 10.38 -35.73
CA ASP A 123 -26.87 10.57 -36.73
C ASP A 123 -26.35 12.01 -36.77
N SER A 124 -25.05 12.14 -37.05
CA SER A 124 -24.29 13.37 -37.32
C SER A 124 -23.51 13.94 -36.12
N GLU A 125 -22.26 13.49 -35.92
CA GLU A 125 -21.07 14.36 -36.04
C GLU A 125 -19.77 13.57 -35.73
N SER A 126 -19.18 13.02 -36.79
CA SER A 126 -17.73 13.09 -37.12
C SER A 126 -16.68 12.94 -35.99
N LEU A 127 -16.31 11.69 -35.73
CA LEU A 127 -14.98 11.02 -35.80
C LEU A 127 -13.63 11.77 -35.83
N GLU A 128 -13.50 13.08 -35.65
CA GLU A 128 -12.28 13.77 -36.12
C GLU A 128 -11.63 14.70 -35.09
N THR A 129 -11.19 14.16 -33.94
CA THR A 129 -10.05 14.71 -33.17
C THR A 129 -9.39 13.65 -32.27
N ARG A 130 -8.99 12.51 -32.86
CA ARG A 130 -8.25 11.43 -32.15
C ARG A 130 -6.76 11.49 -32.47
N ARG A 131 -6.09 12.58 -32.12
CA ARG A 131 -4.62 12.66 -32.00
C ARG A 131 -4.25 14.01 -31.39
N GLU A 132 -3.30 13.95 -30.47
CA GLU A 132 -2.68 15.08 -29.75
C GLU A 132 -3.45 15.58 -28.52
N GLY A 133 -2.96 15.16 -27.37
CA GLY A 133 -3.30 15.73 -26.08
C GLY A 133 -2.33 15.14 -25.06
N LEU A 134 -1.27 15.91 -24.74
CA LEU A 134 -0.36 15.61 -23.64
C LEU A 134 -1.16 15.14 -22.42
N LEU A 135 -0.58 14.21 -21.67
CA LEU A 135 -0.88 13.93 -20.26
C LEU A 135 -0.81 15.25 -19.47
N ARG A 136 -1.85 16.07 -19.57
CA ARG A 136 -2.13 17.14 -18.64
C ARG A 136 -2.72 16.40 -17.46
N THR A 137 -1.89 16.21 -16.44
CA THR A 137 -2.33 16.03 -15.05
C THR A 137 -3.02 17.32 -14.60
N GLU A 138 -4.06 17.75 -15.32
CA GLU A 138 -5.17 18.45 -14.71
C GLU A 138 -5.63 17.43 -13.68
N ARG A 139 -5.37 17.71 -12.40
CA ARG A 139 -6.13 17.06 -11.34
C ARG A 139 -7.57 17.32 -11.73
N PHE A 140 -8.24 16.33 -12.33
CA PHE A 140 -9.67 16.19 -12.18
C PHE A 140 -9.85 16.04 -10.69
N SER A 141 -9.88 17.19 -10.00
CA SER A 141 -10.40 17.33 -8.67
C SER A 141 -11.73 16.62 -8.74
N GLU A 142 -11.78 15.48 -8.06
CA GLU A 142 -12.95 14.63 -7.83
C GLU A 142 -14.07 14.92 -8.83
N PRO A 143 -14.29 14.10 -9.88
CA PRO A 143 -15.63 14.10 -10.46
C PRO A 143 -16.59 14.04 -9.27
N GLU A 144 -17.60 14.92 -9.22
CA GLU A 144 -18.61 14.98 -8.17
C GLU A 144 -19.37 13.63 -8.09
N VAL A 145 -18.70 12.59 -7.65
CA VAL A 145 -19.26 11.33 -7.19
C VAL A 145 -19.27 11.49 -5.69
N ARG A 146 -20.19 12.34 -5.21
CA ARG A 146 -20.39 12.54 -3.77
C ARG A 146 -20.61 11.16 -3.13
N PRO A 147 -19.84 10.78 -2.10
CA PRO A 147 -20.12 9.57 -1.35
C PRO A 147 -21.40 9.85 -0.53
N GLY A 148 -22.56 9.48 -1.08
CA GLY A 148 -23.83 9.75 -0.43
C GLY A 148 -25.10 9.49 -1.24
N GLY A 149 -25.02 9.01 -2.48
CA GLY A 149 -26.22 8.76 -3.28
C GLY A 149 -26.02 7.72 -4.38
N GLY A 150 -26.18 6.44 -4.03
CA GLY A 150 -26.83 5.39 -4.84
C GLY A 150 -26.26 4.91 -6.18
N GLU A 151 -25.62 5.74 -6.99
CA GLU A 151 -25.26 5.38 -8.38
C GLU A 151 -23.75 5.16 -8.52
N LYS A 152 -23.32 3.92 -8.31
CA LYS A 152 -21.95 3.49 -8.63
C LYS A 152 -21.81 3.39 -10.15
N GLY A 153 -20.99 4.24 -10.76
CA GLY A 153 -20.66 4.12 -12.18
C GLY A 153 -20.04 2.74 -12.50
N LYS A 154 -20.20 2.27 -13.74
CA LYS A 154 -19.58 1.01 -14.20
C LYS A 154 -18.30 1.29 -14.96
N ILE A 155 -17.33 0.41 -14.80
CA ILE A 155 -16.07 0.48 -15.53
C ILE A 155 -16.30 0.10 -16.98
N GLU A 156 -15.91 0.95 -17.91
CA GLU A 156 -16.01 0.68 -19.34
C GLU A 156 -14.69 0.14 -19.89
N GLU A 157 -13.59 0.78 -19.52
CA GLU A 157 -12.27 0.49 -20.04
C GLU A 157 -11.23 0.67 -18.93
N LEU A 158 -10.33 -0.31 -18.80
CA LEU A 158 -9.11 -0.17 -18.02
C LEU A 158 -8.03 0.49 -18.86
N VAL A 159 -7.51 1.62 -18.40
CA VAL A 159 -6.46 2.38 -19.10
C VAL A 159 -5.08 2.16 -18.48
N LEU A 160 -5.01 2.01 -17.16
CA LEU A 160 -3.77 1.67 -16.47
C LEU A 160 -4.05 0.76 -15.28
N THR A 161 -3.27 -0.31 -15.16
CA THR A 161 -3.34 -1.23 -14.02
C THR A 161 -2.98 -0.53 -12.71
N GLY A 162 -3.76 -0.77 -11.67
CA GLY A 162 -3.44 -0.34 -10.32
C GLY A 162 -2.65 -1.38 -9.56
N TRP A 163 -2.13 -1.02 -8.40
CA TRP A 163 -1.38 -1.89 -7.50
C TRP A 163 -1.69 -1.56 -6.05
N LYS A 164 -1.88 -2.58 -5.22
CA LYS A 164 -2.05 -2.45 -3.77
C LYS A 164 -1.26 -3.52 -3.03
N PHE A 165 -0.91 -3.25 -1.78
CA PHE A 165 -0.40 -4.28 -0.88
C PHE A 165 -1.54 -5.05 -0.24
N GLU A 166 -1.45 -6.38 -0.21
CA GLU A 166 -2.38 -7.25 0.49
C GLU A 166 -2.04 -7.24 1.99
N ASP A 167 -2.71 -6.35 2.74
CA ASP A 167 -2.67 -6.17 4.20
C ASP A 167 -1.27 -5.99 4.87
N LEU A 168 -1.00 -4.77 5.34
CA LEU A 168 0.20 -4.38 6.07
C LEU A 168 -0.04 -4.32 7.58
N SER A 169 -0.66 -5.35 8.17
CA SER A 169 -0.70 -5.52 9.64
C SER A 169 0.69 -5.53 10.30
N ALA A 170 1.77 -5.56 9.51
CA ALA A 170 3.15 -5.52 9.93
C ALA A 170 3.94 -4.25 9.49
N LEU A 171 3.25 -3.13 9.23
CA LEU A 171 3.84 -1.79 9.19
C LEU A 171 3.56 -1.03 10.50
N PRO A 172 4.48 -0.15 10.97
CA PRO A 172 4.30 0.59 12.19
C PRO A 172 3.18 1.60 12.00
N ALA A 173 2.07 1.36 12.70
CA ALA A 173 0.98 2.28 13.05
C ALA A 173 0.94 3.61 12.26
N GLN A 174 0.64 3.56 10.97
CA GLN A 174 0.05 4.69 10.27
C GLN A 174 -1.15 4.19 9.46
N ALA A 175 -2.31 4.68 9.87
CA ALA A 175 -3.63 4.58 9.26
C ALA A 175 -4.27 3.18 9.20
N GLY A 176 -5.20 2.95 10.13
CA GLY A 176 -6.21 1.91 9.99
C GLY A 176 -7.10 2.19 8.78
N ARG A 177 -7.01 1.34 7.76
CA ARG A 177 -8.08 1.06 6.80
C ARG A 177 -7.99 -0.42 6.46
N ALA A 178 -9.04 -1.17 6.77
CA ALA A 178 -9.19 -2.55 6.32
C ALA A 178 -9.32 -2.51 4.79
N GLY A 179 -8.32 -3.01 4.06
CA GLY A 179 -8.31 -2.94 2.60
C GLY A 179 -6.93 -3.04 1.93
N GLY A 180 -5.84 -2.94 2.70
CA GLY A 180 -4.49 -2.89 2.16
C GLY A 180 -4.14 -1.50 1.62
N LYS A 181 -2.85 -1.16 1.57
CA LYS A 181 -2.40 0.17 1.11
C LYS A 181 -2.39 0.21 -0.41
N VAL A 182 -3.25 1.03 -1.00
CA VAL A 182 -3.23 1.30 -2.45
C VAL A 182 -1.98 2.11 -2.77
N VAL A 183 -1.13 1.54 -3.62
CA VAL A 183 0.14 2.12 -4.05
C VAL A 183 -0.06 3.02 -5.27
N ARG A 184 -0.89 2.54 -6.19
CA ARG A 184 -1.34 3.26 -7.37
C ARG A 184 -2.77 2.81 -7.69
N PRO A 185 -3.78 3.69 -7.73
CA PRO A 185 -5.11 3.30 -8.14
C PRO A 185 -5.11 2.89 -9.63
N ALA A 186 -6.03 2.00 -10.01
CA ALA A 186 -6.20 1.66 -11.42
C ALA A 186 -6.90 2.81 -12.14
N LYS A 187 -6.41 3.19 -13.31
CA LYS A 187 -7.01 4.26 -14.11
C LYS A 187 -8.05 3.68 -15.04
N VAL A 188 -9.29 4.14 -14.89
CA VAL A 188 -10.43 3.57 -15.60
C VAL A 188 -11.28 4.66 -16.26
N LYS A 189 -11.91 4.31 -17.37
CA LYS A 189 -13.03 5.07 -17.91
C LYS A 189 -14.32 4.53 -17.32
N VAL A 190 -15.22 5.42 -16.91
CA VAL A 190 -16.43 5.05 -16.19
C VAL A 190 -17.64 5.54 -16.98
N THR A 191 -18.62 4.68 -17.19
CA THR A 191 -19.90 5.08 -17.75
C THR A 191 -20.84 5.51 -16.62
N LYS A 192 -21.48 6.68 -16.76
CA LYS A 192 -22.54 7.10 -15.84
C LYS A 192 -23.78 6.26 -16.10
N LEU A 193 -24.26 5.54 -15.07
CA LEU A 193 -25.58 4.94 -15.12
C LEU A 193 -26.61 6.07 -14.99
N SER A 194 -27.48 6.18 -15.99
CA SER A 194 -28.61 7.11 -16.06
C SER A 194 -29.78 6.69 -15.18
#